data_AF-A0A974P4M8-F1
#
_entry.id   AF-A0A974P4M8-F1
#
_cell.length_a   1.000
_cell.length_b   1.000
_cell.length_c   1.000
_cell.angle_alpha   90.00
_cell.angle_beta   90.00
_cell.angle_gamma   90.00
#
_symmetry.space_group_name_H-M   'P 1'
#
loop_
_entity.id
_entity.type
_entity.pdbx_description
1 polymer ?
#
loop_
_entity_poly.entity_id
_entity_poly.type
_entity_poly.pdbx_seq_one_letter_code
_entity_poly.pdbx_strand_id
1 'polypeptide(L)'
;MLILHGSGNSRLLGLHGVGLAIRLDAVSAVMFLLVSFIGWVVVRYAATYLDGEARQGAFTGWLCMTLASVLLLVLSGNLVQLVLAWVATSLFLHRLLLFYPDRLAAQRAAAKKFVAARLGDAALISAAVLLALAYGTADIAQILSSARAGNGGGLAITAAGFLAAAAS
;
A
#
# COMPACT_ATOMS: atom_id res chain seq x y z
N MET A 1 13.33 6.36 23.34
CA MET A 1 13.69 7.67 22.77
C MET A 1 12.81 8.14 21.59
N LEU A 2 12.00 7.28 20.95
CA LEU A 2 11.03 7.65 19.89
C LEU A 2 9.65 8.11 20.42
N ILE A 3 9.37 7.90 21.70
CA ILE A 3 8.09 8.25 22.35
C ILE A 3 8.06 9.72 22.82
N LEU A 4 9.24 10.37 22.89
CA LEU A 4 9.41 11.74 23.41
C LEU A 4 9.67 12.79 22.32
N HIS A 5 10.07 12.38 21.12
CA HIS A 5 10.31 13.27 19.98
C HIS A 5 9.25 12.96 18.92
N GLY A 6 8.32 13.90 18.72
CA GLY A 6 7.26 13.77 17.72
C GLY A 6 7.79 13.38 16.34
N SER A 7 6.95 12.66 15.58
CA SER A 7 7.21 12.06 14.26
C SER A 7 8.52 12.51 13.60
N GLY A 8 9.54 11.64 13.63
CA GLY A 8 10.77 11.85 12.89
C GLY A 8 10.51 11.69 11.40
N ASN A 9 10.11 12.77 10.71
CA ASN A 9 10.20 12.79 9.26
C ASN A 9 11.69 12.78 8.88
N SER A 10 12.17 11.68 8.31
CA SER A 10 13.48 11.70 7.65
C SER A 10 13.45 12.80 6.59
N ARG A 11 14.44 13.70 6.57
CA ARG A 11 14.57 14.75 5.54
C ARG A 11 14.36 14.12 4.17
N LEU A 12 13.46 14.71 3.38
CA LEU A 12 13.17 14.36 1.98
C LEU A 12 14.47 13.99 1.25
N LEU A 13 14.72 12.69 1.07
CA LEU A 13 15.71 12.22 0.10
C LEU A 13 15.01 12.29 -1.26
N GLY A 14 14.97 13.50 -1.84
CA GLY A 14 14.39 13.75 -3.16
C GLY A 14 14.55 15.18 -3.64
N LEU A 15 14.78 15.32 -4.94
CA LEU A 15 14.80 16.59 -5.67
C LEU A 15 13.35 17.04 -5.90
N HIS A 16 13.02 18.30 -5.59
CA HIS A 16 11.74 18.95 -5.92
C HIS A 16 10.46 18.33 -5.31
N GLY A 17 10.46 17.98 -4.02
CA GLY A 17 9.22 17.56 -3.34
C GLY A 17 8.66 16.17 -3.76
N VAL A 18 9.34 15.49 -4.68
CA VAL A 18 9.15 14.07 -5.01
C VAL A 18 10.35 13.32 -4.45
N GLY A 19 10.24 12.92 -3.18
CA GLY A 19 11.29 12.20 -2.47
C GLY A 19 10.75 11.01 -1.69
N LEU A 20 11.64 10.05 -1.41
CA LEU A 20 11.40 8.99 -0.44
C LEU A 20 11.33 9.65 0.95
N ALA A 21 10.11 9.86 1.43
CA ALA A 21 9.87 10.30 2.80
C ALA A 21 9.59 9.04 3.62
N ILE A 22 10.55 8.66 4.45
CA ILE A 22 10.39 7.57 5.39
C ILE A 22 9.70 8.13 6.63
N ARG A 23 8.42 7.78 6.82
CA ARG A 23 7.67 8.21 7.99
C ARG A 23 7.81 7.16 9.09
N LEU A 24 8.78 7.37 9.97
CA LEU A 24 9.00 6.56 11.17
C LEU A 24 8.27 7.19 12.35
N ASP A 25 7.01 6.79 12.49
CA ASP A 25 6.19 7.07 13.68
C ASP A 25 5.94 5.78 14.47
N ALA A 26 5.51 5.88 15.72
CA ALA A 26 5.25 4.72 16.58
C ALA A 26 4.29 3.72 15.92
N VAL A 27 3.27 4.22 15.21
CA VAL A 27 2.32 3.40 14.46
C VAL A 27 3.01 2.65 13.32
N SER A 28 3.80 3.34 12.51
CA SER A 28 4.52 2.73 11.39
C SER A 28 5.54 1.69 11.86
N ALA A 29 6.20 1.91 12.99
CA ALA A 29 7.14 0.96 13.57
C ALA A 29 6.45 -0.35 13.99
N VAL A 30 5.29 -0.25 14.66
CA VAL A 30 4.50 -1.44 15.05
C VAL A 30 3.98 -2.17 13.81
N MET A 31 3.46 -1.45 12.82
CA MET A 31 3.00 -2.05 11.55
C MET A 31 4.14 -2.72 10.78
N PHE A 32 5.32 -2.10 10.74
CA PHE A 32 6.50 -2.68 10.10
C PHE A 32 6.90 -4.00 10.76
N LEU A 33 7.00 -4.04 12.10
CA LEU A 33 7.31 -5.26 12.84
C LEU A 33 6.27 -6.36 12.58
N LEU A 34 4.99 -6.01 12.61
CA LEU A 34 3.90 -6.95 12.36
C LEU A 34 3.98 -7.54 10.94
N VAL A 35 4.15 -6.68 9.92
CA VAL A 35 4.26 -7.11 8.51
C VAL A 35 5.51 -7.95 8.30
N SER A 36 6.66 -7.57 8.87
CA SER A 36 7.88 -8.38 8.79
C SER A 36 7.72 -9.75 9.45
N PHE A 37 7.05 -9.81 10.61
CA PHE A 37 6.78 -11.07 11.31
C PHE A 37 5.87 -12.00 10.49
N ILE A 38 4.74 -11.47 10.01
CA ILE A 38 3.82 -12.25 9.16
C ILE A 38 4.52 -12.65 7.86
N GLY A 39 5.25 -11.72 7.22
CA GLY A 39 6.00 -11.99 5.99
C GLY A 39 6.99 -13.12 6.16
N TRP A 40 7.73 -13.16 7.27
CA TRP A 40 8.63 -14.25 7.61
C TRP A 40 7.90 -15.60 7.72
N VAL A 41 6.76 -15.65 8.43
CA VAL A 41 5.95 -16.86 8.58
C VAL A 41 5.44 -17.35 7.23
N VAL A 42 4.92 -16.45 6.39
CA VAL A 42 4.36 -16.78 5.07
C VAL A 42 5.45 -17.28 4.11
N VAL A 43 6.63 -16.65 4.09
CA VAL A 43 7.76 -17.10 3.26
C VAL A 43 8.22 -18.49 3.70
N ARG A 44 8.33 -18.74 5.00
CA ARG A 44 8.71 -20.07 5.53
C ARG A 44 7.67 -21.12 5.19
N TYR A 45 6.38 -20.81 5.34
CA TYR A 45 5.29 -21.70 4.97
C TYR A 45 5.31 -22.02 3.47
N ALA A 46 5.46 -21.00 2.61
CA ALA A 46 5.54 -21.17 1.17
C ALA A 46 6.74 -22.04 0.75
N ALA A 47 7.90 -21.86 1.39
CA ALA A 47 9.08 -22.68 1.14
C ALA A 47 8.84 -24.16 1.43
N THR A 48 8.14 -24.49 2.53
CA THR A 48 7.79 -25.87 2.88
C THR A 48 6.65 -26.43 2.02
N TYR A 49 5.67 -25.61 1.66
CA TYR A 49 4.50 -26.05 0.89
C TYR A 49 4.84 -26.34 -0.58
N LEU A 50 5.77 -25.59 -1.17
CA LEU A 50 6.20 -25.73 -2.56
C LEU A 50 7.49 -26.57 -2.70
N ASP A 51 7.88 -27.27 -1.64
CA ASP A 51 9.06 -28.14 -1.68
C ASP A 51 8.82 -29.29 -2.68
N GLY A 52 9.67 -29.37 -3.70
CA GLY A 52 9.54 -30.32 -4.81
C GLY A 52 8.80 -29.81 -6.06
N GLU A 53 8.31 -28.57 -6.08
CA GLU A 53 7.69 -27.97 -7.28
C GLU A 53 8.70 -27.22 -8.18
N ALA A 54 8.66 -27.50 -9.49
CA ALA A 54 9.57 -26.89 -10.47
C ALA A 54 9.48 -25.35 -10.57
N ARG A 55 8.39 -24.73 -10.09
CA ARG A 55 8.15 -23.27 -10.17
C ARG A 55 8.27 -22.56 -8.82
N GLN A 56 8.80 -23.22 -7.78
CA GLN A 56 8.97 -22.70 -6.42
C GLN A 56 9.72 -21.35 -6.37
N GLY A 57 10.80 -21.21 -7.13
CA GLY A 57 11.62 -19.99 -7.14
C GLY A 57 10.87 -18.76 -7.64
N ALA A 58 10.06 -18.91 -8.71
CA ALA A 58 9.26 -17.82 -9.25
C ALA A 58 8.15 -17.40 -8.28
N PHE A 59 7.46 -18.35 -7.65
CA PHE A 59 6.42 -18.05 -6.64
C PHE A 59 7.01 -17.30 -5.45
N THR A 60 8.13 -17.79 -4.92
CA THR A 60 8.83 -17.17 -3.78
C THR A 60 9.32 -15.76 -4.13
N GLY A 61 9.81 -15.55 -5.35
CA GLY A 61 10.19 -14.22 -5.85
C GLY A 61 9.01 -13.24 -5.86
N TRP A 62 7.85 -13.65 -6.40
CA TRP A 62 6.63 -12.82 -6.40
C TRP A 62 6.10 -12.55 -4.99
N LEU A 63 6.20 -13.53 -4.09
CA LEU A 63 5.85 -13.37 -2.68
C LEU A 63 6.74 -12.32 -2.00
N CYS A 64 8.05 -12.42 -2.16
CA CYS A 64 9.00 -11.46 -1.62
C CYS A 64 8.77 -10.04 -2.18
N MET A 65 8.50 -9.91 -3.48
CA MET A 65 8.15 -8.63 -4.11
C MET A 65 6.85 -8.05 -3.54
N THR A 66 5.86 -8.90 -3.27
CA THR A 66 4.60 -8.48 -2.63
C THR A 66 4.87 -7.94 -1.22
N LEU A 67 5.65 -8.67 -0.42
CA LEU A 67 6.02 -8.24 0.93
C LEU A 67 6.84 -6.94 0.91
N ALA A 68 7.78 -6.80 -0.02
CA ALA A 68 8.56 -5.58 -0.20
C ALA A 68 7.66 -4.37 -0.51
N SER A 69 6.65 -4.52 -1.38
CA SER A 69 5.68 -3.47 -1.68
C SER A 69 4.82 -3.09 -0.47
N VAL A 70 4.38 -4.07 0.33
CA VAL A 70 3.61 -3.79 1.55
C VAL A 70 4.48 -3.04 2.58
N LEU A 71 5.75 -3.42 2.74
CA LEU A 71 6.67 -2.70 3.61
C LEU A 71 6.91 -1.26 3.12
N LEU A 72 7.06 -1.07 1.80
CA LEU A 72 7.18 0.27 1.20
C LEU A 72 5.92 1.11 1.41
N LEU A 73 4.74 0.49 1.39
CA LEU A 73 3.46 1.12 1.66
C LEU A 73 3.38 1.63 3.11
N VAL A 74 3.76 0.79 4.08
CA VAL A 74 3.80 1.15 5.51
C VAL A 74 4.77 2.30 5.80
N LEU A 75 5.87 2.35 5.05
CA LEU A 75 6.91 3.37 5.21
C LEU A 75 6.59 4.70 4.52
N SER A 76 5.51 4.74 3.73
CA SER A 76 5.20 5.87 2.87
C SER A 76 4.84 7.13 3.65
N GLY A 77 5.67 8.17 3.52
CA GLY A 77 5.40 9.51 4.05
C GLY A 77 4.68 10.44 3.08
N ASN A 78 4.66 10.09 1.78
CA ASN A 78 4.05 10.90 0.71
C ASN A 78 2.90 10.16 0.04
N LEU A 79 1.89 10.91 -0.38
CA LEU A 79 0.70 10.37 -1.04
C LEU A 79 1.05 9.66 -2.36
N VAL A 80 2.02 10.19 -3.11
CA VAL A 80 2.52 9.57 -4.34
C VAL A 80 3.19 8.22 -4.06
N GLN A 81 4.05 8.14 -3.05
CA GLN A 81 4.71 6.90 -2.67
C GLN A 81 3.69 5.86 -2.15
N LEU A 82 2.63 6.32 -1.48
CA LEU A 82 1.54 5.47 -0.99
C LEU A 82 0.79 4.83 -2.16
N VAL A 83 0.39 5.65 -3.15
CA VAL A 83 -0.30 5.18 -4.35
C VAL A 83 0.59 4.22 -5.16
N LEU A 84 1.87 4.53 -5.32
CA LEU A 84 2.80 3.65 -6.04
C LEU A 84 2.97 2.29 -5.35
N ALA A 85 3.19 2.29 -4.04
CA ALA A 85 3.34 1.05 -3.27
C ALA A 85 2.03 0.23 -3.24
N TRP A 86 0.88 0.91 -3.22
CA TRP A 86 -0.43 0.27 -3.30
C TRP A 86 -0.62 -0.44 -4.63
N VAL A 87 -0.39 0.26 -5.75
CA VAL A 87 -0.53 -0.31 -7.10
C VAL A 87 0.45 -1.48 -7.31
N ALA A 88 1.68 -1.36 -6.81
CA ALA A 88 2.66 -2.46 -6.86
C ALA A 88 2.19 -3.68 -6.08
N THR A 89 1.63 -3.49 -4.87
CA THR A 89 1.07 -4.58 -4.05
C THR A 89 -0.09 -5.28 -4.77
N SER A 90 -1.04 -4.50 -5.31
CA SER A 90 -2.19 -5.01 -6.09
C SER A 90 -1.72 -5.85 -7.29
N LEU A 91 -0.72 -5.36 -8.03
CA LEU A 91 -0.18 -6.06 -9.20
C LEU A 91 0.51 -7.38 -8.83
N PHE A 92 1.33 -7.39 -7.78
CA PHE A 92 2.06 -8.60 -7.37
C PHE A 92 1.14 -9.65 -6.74
N LEU A 93 0.14 -9.23 -5.95
CA LEU A 93 -0.90 -10.13 -5.44
C LEU A 93 -1.69 -10.79 -6.58
N HIS A 94 -2.02 -10.02 -7.62
CA HIS A 94 -2.71 -10.57 -8.78
C HIS A 94 -1.87 -11.61 -9.53
N ARG A 95 -0.56 -11.37 -9.69
CA ARG A 95 0.37 -12.34 -10.31
C ARG A 95 0.46 -13.63 -9.52
N LEU A 96 0.44 -13.57 -8.19
CA LEU A 96 0.37 -14.76 -7.31
C LEU A 96 -0.95 -15.51 -7.48
N LEU A 97 -2.07 -14.79 -7.57
CA LEU A 97 -3.40 -15.40 -7.71
C LEU A 97 -3.59 -16.13 -9.05
N LEU A 98 -2.91 -15.67 -10.11
CA LEU A 98 -2.92 -16.32 -11.43
C LEU A 98 -1.92 -17.50 -11.55
N PHE A 99 -1.12 -17.78 -10.52
CA PHE A 99 -0.05 -18.78 -10.61
C PHE A 99 -0.58 -20.23 -10.74
N TYR A 100 -1.74 -20.54 -10.16
CA TYR A 100 -2.46 -21.81 -10.32
C TYR A 100 -3.81 -21.61 -11.06
N PRO A 101 -3.82 -21.63 -12.40
CA PRO A 101 -5.03 -21.39 -13.20
C PRO A 101 -6.02 -22.57 -13.26
N ASP A 102 -5.93 -23.56 -12.35
CA ASP A 102 -6.40 -24.95 -12.51
C ASP A 102 -7.91 -25.17 -12.71
N ARG A 103 -8.75 -24.12 -12.67
CA ARG A 103 -10.16 -24.22 -13.13
C ARG A 103 -10.62 -22.96 -13.86
N LEU A 104 -11.01 -23.11 -15.13
CA LEU A 104 -11.62 -22.05 -15.97
C LEU A 104 -12.85 -21.39 -15.32
N ALA A 105 -13.62 -22.12 -14.51
CA ALA A 105 -14.73 -21.57 -13.72
C ALA A 105 -14.26 -20.64 -12.59
N ALA A 106 -13.13 -20.96 -11.94
CA ALA A 106 -12.50 -20.11 -10.94
C ALA A 106 -11.86 -18.86 -11.55
N GLN A 107 -11.32 -18.96 -12.77
CA GLN A 107 -10.77 -17.81 -13.50
C GLN A 107 -11.82 -16.73 -13.80
N ARG A 108 -13.05 -17.12 -14.16
CA ARG A 108 -14.15 -16.15 -14.37
C ARG A 108 -14.57 -15.45 -13.08
N ALA A 109 -14.57 -16.17 -11.95
CA ALA A 109 -14.82 -15.58 -10.64
C ALA A 109 -13.67 -14.67 -10.17
N ALA A 110 -12.43 -15.06 -10.46
CA ALA A 110 -11.22 -14.27 -10.19
C ALA A 110 -11.17 -13.01 -11.05
N ALA A 111 -11.59 -13.06 -12.32
CA ALA A 111 -11.69 -11.90 -13.20
C ALA A 111 -12.73 -10.89 -12.69
N LYS A 112 -13.88 -11.34 -12.17
CA LYS A 112 -14.86 -10.46 -11.51
C LYS A 112 -14.28 -9.80 -10.26
N LYS A 113 -13.57 -10.55 -9.42
CA LYS A 113 -12.86 -9.99 -8.25
C LYS A 113 -11.74 -9.04 -8.65
N PHE A 114 -11.10 -9.26 -9.79
CA PHE A 114 -10.06 -8.38 -10.32
C PHE A 114 -10.62 -7.03 -10.75
N VAL A 115 -11.78 -7.00 -11.41
CA VAL A 115 -12.44 -5.73 -11.76
C VAL A 115 -12.80 -4.93 -10.51
N ALA A 116 -13.32 -5.60 -9.47
CA ALA A 116 -13.60 -4.95 -8.18
C ALA A 116 -12.31 -4.40 -7.53
N ALA A 117 -11.22 -5.18 -7.50
CA ALA A 117 -9.93 -4.73 -7.00
C ALA A 117 -9.38 -3.53 -7.78
N ARG A 118 -9.56 -3.54 -9.11
CA ARG A 118 -9.11 -2.44 -9.97
C ARG A 118 -9.94 -1.17 -9.80
N LEU A 119 -11.23 -1.32 -9.49
CA LEU A 119 -12.10 -0.21 -9.14
C LEU A 119 -11.64 0.43 -7.82
N GLY A 120 -11.27 -0.38 -6.83
CA GLY A 120 -10.68 0.08 -5.57
C GLY A 120 -9.36 0.83 -5.77
N ASP A 121 -8.46 0.29 -6.62
CA ASP A 121 -7.22 1.00 -7.01
C ASP A 121 -7.52 2.36 -7.63
N ALA A 122 -8.50 2.44 -8.54
CA ALA A 122 -8.89 3.69 -9.19
C ALA A 122 -9.51 4.70 -8.20
N ALA A 123 -10.33 4.23 -7.26
CA ALA A 123 -10.92 5.04 -6.21
C ALA A 123 -9.86 5.57 -5.22
N LEU A 124 -8.83 4.77 -4.90
CA LEU A 124 -7.71 5.23 -4.09
C LEU A 124 -6.90 6.31 -4.81
N ILE A 125 -6.61 6.11 -6.10
CA ILE A 125 -5.90 7.09 -6.92
C ILE A 125 -6.69 8.40 -7.02
N SER A 126 -8.00 8.33 -7.26
CA SER A 126 -8.84 9.53 -7.35
C SER A 126 -8.92 10.26 -6.00
N ALA A 127 -9.07 9.54 -4.90
CA ALA A 127 -9.03 10.12 -3.56
C ALA A 127 -7.69 10.80 -3.26
N ALA A 128 -6.57 10.16 -3.64
CA ALA A 128 -5.24 10.74 -3.48
C ALA A 128 -5.08 12.05 -4.27
N VAL A 129 -5.52 12.07 -5.52
CA VAL A 129 -5.49 13.29 -6.35
C VAL A 129 -6.36 14.39 -5.73
N LEU A 130 -7.57 14.06 -5.28
CA LEU A 130 -8.46 15.02 -4.63
C LEU A 130 -7.88 15.59 -3.33
N LEU A 131 -7.23 14.77 -2.50
CA LEU A 131 -6.55 15.23 -1.28
C LEU A 131 -5.38 16.15 -1.62
N ALA A 132 -4.57 15.81 -2.62
CA ALA A 132 -3.46 16.64 -3.06
C ALA A 132 -3.95 18.00 -3.60
N LEU A 133 -5.07 18.02 -4.33
CA LEU A 133 -5.70 19.26 -4.82
C LEU A 133 -6.34 20.08 -3.70
N ALA A 134 -7.01 19.43 -2.73
CA ALA A 134 -7.69 20.10 -1.63
C ALA A 134 -6.73 20.79 -0.66
N TYR A 135 -5.58 20.16 -0.37
CA TYR A 135 -4.61 20.67 0.60
C TYR A 135 -3.34 21.27 -0.04
N GLY A 136 -3.20 21.20 -1.36
CA GLY A 136 -2.06 21.76 -2.10
C GLY A 136 -0.71 21.09 -1.82
N THR A 137 -0.71 19.93 -1.16
CA THR A 137 0.50 19.20 -0.75
C THR A 137 0.30 17.70 -0.89
N ALA A 138 1.39 16.99 -1.22
CA ALA A 138 1.41 15.52 -1.26
C ALA A 138 1.96 14.92 0.05
N ASP A 139 2.36 15.74 1.02
CA ASP A 139 2.88 15.30 2.31
C ASP A 139 1.72 14.86 3.22
N ILE A 140 1.76 13.61 3.69
CA ILE A 140 0.67 13.04 4.48
C ILE A 140 0.58 13.71 5.87
N ALA A 141 1.70 14.14 6.46
CA ALA A 141 1.68 14.80 7.76
C ALA A 141 1.03 16.18 7.68
N GLN A 142 1.32 16.95 6.61
CA GLN A 142 0.67 18.23 6.34
C GLN A 142 -0.83 18.06 6.09
N ILE A 143 -1.23 17.12 5.22
CA ILE A 143 -2.66 16.81 4.98
C ILE A 143 -3.36 16.48 6.30
N LEU A 144 -2.76 15.62 7.14
CA LEU A 144 -3.38 15.18 8.38
C LEU A 144 -3.46 16.30 9.44
N SER A 145 -2.51 17.24 9.44
CA SER A 145 -2.53 18.41 10.30
C SER A 145 -3.62 19.41 9.88
N SER A 146 -3.74 19.70 8.58
CA SER A 146 -4.74 20.59 8.00
C SER A 146 -6.16 20.01 8.11
N ALA A 147 -6.30 18.68 7.96
CA ALA A 147 -7.56 17.98 8.16
C ALA A 147 -8.04 18.06 9.62
N ARG A 148 -7.12 17.91 10.59
CA ARG A 148 -7.43 18.08 12.03
C ARG A 148 -7.82 19.51 12.39
N ALA A 149 -7.28 20.50 11.68
CA ALA A 149 -7.66 21.89 11.81
C ALA A 149 -9.01 22.23 11.14
N GLY A 150 -9.66 21.27 10.47
CA GLY A 150 -10.96 21.46 9.80
C GLY A 150 -10.88 22.14 8.43
N ASN A 151 -9.69 22.35 7.86
CA ASN A 151 -9.47 23.10 6.62
C ASN A 151 -9.69 22.29 5.33
N GLY A 152 -10.54 21.24 5.36
CA GLY A 152 -10.72 20.34 4.22
C GLY A 152 -11.73 20.79 3.17
N GLY A 153 -12.66 21.68 3.52
CA GLY A 153 -13.76 22.10 2.65
C GLY A 153 -14.58 20.93 2.08
N GLY A 154 -15.35 21.17 1.02
CA GLY A 154 -16.17 20.13 0.37
C GLY A 154 -15.35 19.06 -0.37
N LEU A 155 -14.14 19.38 -0.81
CA LEU A 155 -13.26 18.47 -1.54
C LEU A 155 -12.67 17.37 -0.63
N ALA A 156 -12.43 17.64 0.65
CA ALA A 156 -12.03 16.61 1.60
C ALA A 156 -13.17 15.61 1.87
N ILE A 157 -14.42 16.06 1.86
CA ILE A 157 -15.60 15.20 2.07
C ILE A 157 -15.80 14.29 0.86
N THR A 158 -15.64 14.80 -0.36
CA THR A 158 -15.70 13.96 -1.56
C THR A 158 -14.55 12.95 -1.62
N ALA A 159 -13.33 13.35 -1.23
CA ALA A 159 -12.21 12.42 -1.10
C ALA A 159 -12.47 11.32 -0.05
N ALA A 160 -13.08 11.64 1.08
CA ALA A 160 -13.50 10.66 2.08
C ALA A 160 -14.55 9.70 1.54
N GLY A 161 -15.48 10.19 0.70
CA GLY A 161 -16.45 9.35 -0.01
C GLY A 161 -15.79 8.34 -0.96
N PHE A 162 -14.79 8.76 -1.73
CA PHE A 162 -14.03 7.86 -2.59
C PHE A 162 -13.19 6.84 -1.80
N LEU A 163 -12.63 7.22 -0.65
CA LEU A 163 -11.94 6.29 0.26
C LEU A 163 -12.89 5.25 0.86
N ALA A 164 -14.10 5.66 1.24
CA ALA A 164 -15.11 4.75 1.74
C ALA A 164 -15.55 3.75 0.65
N ALA A 165 -15.71 4.21 -0.59
CA ALA A 165 -16.01 3.36 -1.73
C ALA A 165 -14.85 2.43 -2.12
N ALA A 166 -13.61 2.82 -1.85
CA ALA A 166 -12.44 1.95 -2.05
C ALA A 166 -12.32 0.85 -0.98
N ALA A 167 -12.92 1.06 0.20
CA ALA A 167 -12.86 0.13 1.33
C ALA A 167 -14.02 -0.89 1.36
N SER A 168 -15.09 -0.65 0.60
CA SER A 168 -16.30 -1.49 0.46
C SER A 168 -16.19 -2.48 -0.69
#